data_AF-A0A562T1Y7-F1
#
_entry.id   AF-A0A562T1Y7-F1
#
_cell.length_a   1.000
_cell.length_b   1.000
_cell.length_c   1.000
_cell.angle_alpha   90.00
_cell.angle_beta   90.00
_cell.angle_gamma   90.00
#
_symmetry.space_group_name_H-M   'P 1'
#
loop_
_entity.id
_entity.type
_entity.pdbx_description
1 polymer ?
#
loop_
_entity_poly.entity_id
_entity_poly.type
_entity_poly.pdbx_seq_one_letter_code
_entity_poly.pdbx_strand_id
1 'polypeptide(L)' 'MNEVTPDAELDERINAGWPAYEEALKANNDDYAAHMYPGANHGFHNDTTPRFDAKAAAFAEKRTIAFFKQHLS' A
#
# COMPACT_ATOMS: atom_id res chain seq x y z
N MET A 1 -16.00 -4.97 -10.32
CA MET A 1 -15.28 -4.03 -9.43
C MET A 1 -13.83 -4.44 -9.54
N ASN A 2 -12.95 -3.57 -10.04
CA ASN A 2 -11.55 -3.94 -10.23
C ASN A 2 -10.95 -4.18 -8.84
N GLU A 3 -10.51 -5.42 -8.59
CA GLU A 3 -9.75 -5.77 -7.40
C GLU A 3 -8.51 -4.87 -7.37
N VAL A 4 -8.53 -3.90 -6.46
CA VAL A 4 -7.36 -3.05 -6.21
C VAL A 4 -6.51 -3.81 -5.21
N THR A 5 -5.62 -4.66 -5.72
CA THR A 5 -4.51 -5.17 -4.93
C THR A 5 -3.73 -3.95 -4.40
N PRO A 6 -3.44 -3.83 -3.10
CA PRO A 6 -2.62 -2.77 -2.55
C PRO A 6 -1.14 -3.08 -2.77
N ASP A 7 -0.29 -2.14 -2.36
CA ASP A 7 1.17 -2.24 -2.40
C ASP A 7 1.77 -1.82 -3.75
N ALA A 8 3.00 -2.27 -4.01
CA ALA A 8 3.70 -2.03 -5.26
C ALA A 8 3.17 -3.00 -6.33
N GLU A 9 2.76 -2.49 -7.50
CA GLU A 9 2.17 -3.31 -8.56
C GLU A 9 3.05 -4.49 -8.97
N LEU A 10 4.38 -4.28 -8.99
CA LEU A 10 5.37 -5.28 -9.40
C LEU A 10 5.84 -6.19 -8.25
N ASP A 11 5.30 -6.06 -7.03
CA ASP A 11 5.66 -6.88 -5.87
C ASP A 11 4.82 -8.17 -5.78
N GLU A 12 4.98 -9.05 -6.76
CA GLU A 12 4.17 -10.28 -6.91
C GLU A 12 4.13 -11.16 -5.66
N ARG A 13 5.22 -11.19 -4.87
CA ARG A 13 5.32 -12.06 -3.69
C ARG A 13 4.45 -11.58 -2.54
N ILE A 14 4.41 -10.28 -2.30
CA ILE A 14 3.53 -9.68 -1.29
C ILE A 14 2.08 -9.66 -1.78
N ASN A 15 1.89 -9.27 -3.04
CA ASN A 15 0.58 -9.17 -3.68
C ASN A 15 -0.17 -10.51 -3.70
N ALA A 16 0.54 -11.64 -3.80
CA ALA A 16 -0.06 -12.97 -3.74
C ALA A 16 -0.76 -13.27 -2.40
N GLY A 17 -0.34 -12.62 -1.30
CA GLY A 17 -0.95 -12.78 0.02
C GLY A 17 -2.16 -11.87 0.26
N TRP A 18 -2.34 -10.83 -0.56
CA TRP A 18 -3.37 -9.82 -0.33
C TRP A 18 -4.80 -10.37 -0.30
N PRO A 19 -5.25 -11.22 -1.27
CA PRO A 19 -6.65 -11.62 -1.31
C PRO A 19 -7.14 -12.28 -0.02
N ALA A 20 -6.35 -13.22 0.52
CA ALA A 20 -6.68 -13.89 1.78
C ALA A 20 -6.65 -12.93 2.98
N TYR A 21 -5.77 -11.93 2.97
CA TYR A 21 -5.70 -10.93 4.03
C TYR A 21 -6.91 -9.99 3.98
N GLU A 22 -7.29 -9.52 2.79
CA GLU A 22 -8.45 -8.66 2.61
C GLU A 22 -9.76 -9.36 3.00
N GLU A 23 -9.91 -10.63 2.65
CA GLU A 23 -11.06 -11.44 3.10
C GLU A 23 -11.15 -11.49 4.63
N ALA A 24 -10.02 -11.66 5.32
CA ALA A 24 -10.00 -11.67 6.78
C ALA A 24 -10.35 -10.30 7.39
N LEU A 25 -9.84 -9.20 6.84
CA LEU A 25 -10.19 -7.84 7.29
C LEU A 25 -11.69 -7.56 7.11
N LYS A 26 -12.23 -7.90 5.93
CA LYS A 26 -13.67 -7.76 5.64
C LYS A 26 -14.53 -8.61 6.57
N ALA A 27 -14.13 -9.86 6.83
CA ALA A 27 -14.87 -10.76 7.72
C ALA A 27 -14.95 -10.26 9.17
N ASN A 28 -13.94 -9.52 9.63
CA ASN A 28 -13.90 -8.94 10.96
C ASN A 28 -14.51 -7.53 11.06
N ASN A 29 -14.93 -6.94 9.93
CA ASN A 29 -15.36 -5.55 9.84
C ASN A 29 -14.27 -4.56 10.33
N ASP A 30 -13.01 -4.88 10.04
CA ASP A 30 -11.90 -3.99 10.37
C ASP A 30 -11.95 -2.72 9.50
N ASP A 31 -11.61 -1.58 10.11
CA ASP A 31 -11.41 -0.33 9.37
C ASP A 31 -10.01 -0.35 8.73
N TYR A 32 -9.96 -0.43 7.40
CA TYR A 32 -8.70 -0.48 6.66
C TYR A 32 -8.76 0.32 5.36
N ALA A 33 -7.59 0.80 4.94
CA ALA A 33 -7.38 1.37 3.62
C ALA A 33 -6.18 0.69 2.96
N ALA A 34 -6.35 0.33 1.68
CA ALA A 34 -5.34 -0.35 0.89
C ALA A 34 -5.19 0.38 -0.46
N HIS A 35 -3.96 0.60 -0.92
CA HIS A 35 -3.68 1.41 -2.11
C HIS A 35 -2.62 0.77 -3.00
N MET A 36 -2.93 0.66 -4.30
CA MET A 36 -1.97 0.23 -5.32
C MET A 36 -1.13 1.39 -5.83
N TYR A 37 0.14 1.13 -6.10
CA TYR A 37 1.08 2.06 -6.73
C TYR A 37 1.54 1.50 -8.09
N PRO A 38 0.93 1.97 -9.20
CA PRO A 38 1.26 1.46 -10.53
C PRO A 38 2.73 1.65 -10.90
N GLY A 39 3.36 0.62 -11.47
CA GLY A 39 4.76 0.59 -11.88
C GLY A 39 5.78 0.52 -10.74
N ALA A 40 5.35 0.62 -9.48
CA ALA A 40 6.24 0.52 -8.33
C ALA A 40 6.63 -0.94 -8.05
N ASN A 41 7.84 -1.15 -7.55
CA ASN A 41 8.31 -2.44 -7.03
C ASN A 41 8.51 -2.35 -5.50
N HIS A 42 8.75 -3.49 -4.85
CA HIS A 42 9.06 -3.57 -3.43
C HIS A 42 10.14 -2.57 -3.02
N GLY A 43 9.86 -1.80 -1.97
CA GLY A 43 10.78 -0.79 -1.46
C GLY A 43 10.82 0.50 -2.28
N PHE A 44 9.76 0.85 -3.02
CA PHE A 44 9.67 2.09 -3.80
C PHE A 44 9.86 3.38 -2.98
N HIS A 45 9.71 3.32 -1.65
CA HIS A 45 9.95 4.46 -0.77
C HIS A 45 11.42 4.60 -0.33
N ASN A 46 12.27 3.60 -0.58
CA ASN A 46 13.67 3.63 -0.15
C ASN A 46 14.54 4.36 -1.18
N ASP A 47 14.82 5.64 -0.91
CA ASP A 47 15.59 6.57 -1.74
C ASP A 47 17.08 6.24 -1.89
N THR A 48 17.60 5.27 -1.13
CA THR A 48 18.98 4.78 -1.27
C THR A 48 19.13 3.64 -2.27
N THR A 49 18.04 3.23 -2.94
CA THR A 49 18.01 2.07 -3.83
C THR A 49 17.54 2.42 -5.25
N PRO A 50 17.93 1.63 -6.28
CA PRO A 50 17.44 1.82 -7.64
C PRO A 50 15.92 1.60 -7.82
N ARG A 51 15.22 1.09 -6.79
CA ARG A 51 13.77 0.84 -6.83
C ARG A 51 12.95 2.06 -6.41
N PHE A 52 13.60 3.13 -5.95
CA PHE A 52 12.93 4.35 -5.54
C PHE A 52 12.03 4.92 -6.64
N ASP A 53 10.77 5.16 -6.31
CA ASP A 53 9.83 5.90 -7.14
C ASP A 53 9.34 7.11 -6.34
N ALA A 54 9.84 8.30 -6.67
CA ALA A 54 9.54 9.53 -5.94
C ALA A 54 8.04 9.87 -5.91
N LYS A 55 7.29 9.52 -6.96
CA LYS A 55 5.87 9.85 -7.06
C LYS A 55 5.04 8.90 -6.20
N ALA A 56 5.32 7.60 -6.26
CA ALA A 56 4.68 6.61 -5.42
C ALA A 56 5.01 6.85 -3.94
N ALA A 57 6.29 7.13 -3.63
CA ALA A 57 6.75 7.46 -2.28
C ALA A 57 6.01 8.68 -1.72
N ALA A 58 5.98 9.80 -2.44
CA ALA A 58 5.29 11.02 -1.98
C ALA A 58 3.78 10.80 -1.76
N PHE A 59 3.12 9.99 -2.60
CA PHE A 59 1.70 9.67 -2.40
C PHE A 59 1.46 8.73 -1.22
N ALA A 60 2.33 7.74 -1.00
CA ALA A 60 2.30 6.90 0.20
C ALA A 60 2.50 7.74 1.46
N GLU A 61 3.56 8.54 1.53
CA GLU A 61 3.88 9.41 2.66
C GLU A 61 2.72 10.35 2.99
N LYS A 62 2.12 11.01 1.98
CA LYS A 62 0.96 11.90 2.19
C LYS A 62 -0.21 11.17 2.85
N ARG A 63 -0.52 9.94 2.42
CA ARG A 63 -1.62 9.14 2.99
C ARG A 63 -1.29 8.69 4.41
N THR A 64 -0.05 8.27 4.65
CA THR A 64 0.42 7.87 5.99
C THR A 64 0.33 9.04 6.98
N ILE A 65 0.80 10.23 6.60
CA ILE A 65 0.69 11.42 7.46
C ILE A 65 -0.78 11.80 7.69
N ALA A 66 -1.64 11.69 6.67
CA ALA A 66 -3.07 11.95 6.83
C ALA A 66 -3.72 10.97 7.81
N PHE A 67 -3.38 9.68 7.72
CA PHE A 67 -3.82 8.66 8.66
C PHE A 67 -3.38 8.97 10.08
N PHE A 68 -2.10 9.31 10.30
CA PHE A 68 -1.63 9.70 11.63
C PHE A 68 -2.37 10.92 12.19
N LYS A 69 -2.60 11.96 11.38
CA LYS A 69 -3.38 13.13 11.80
C LYS A 69 -4.82 12.80 12.17
N GLN A 70 -5.39 11.75 11.60
CA GLN A 70 -6.75 11.31 11.90
C GLN A 70 -6.83 10.54 13.22
N HIS A 71 -5.78 9.81 13.60
CA HIS A 71 -5.85 8.83 14.69
C HIS A 71 -4.95 9.14 15.89
N LEU A 72 -3.99 10.05 15.76
CA LEU A 72 -3.06 10.43 16.83
C LEU A 72 -3.32 11.87 17.29
N SER A 73 -3.28 12.06 18.62
CA SER A 73 -3.53 13.33 19.33
C SER A 73 -2.28 13.83 20.03
#